data_AF-A0A971AN40-F1
#
_entry.id   AF-A0A971AN40-F1
#
_cell.length_a   1.000
_cell.length_b   1.000
_cell.length_c   1.000
_cell.angle_alpha   90.00
_cell.angle_beta   90.00
_cell.angle_gamma   90.00
#
_symmetry.space_group_name_H-M   'P 1'
#
loop_
_entity.id
_entity.type
_entity.pdbx_description
1 polymer ?
#
loop_
_entity_poly.entity_id
_entity_poly.type
_entity_poly.pdbx_seq_one_letter_code
_entity_poly.pdbx_strand_id
1 'polypeptide(L)'
;LGKLDGLKRYLDAYIKNYSESLFNVDTGLKEVDVLLYAKISKAKSLGIDVQYSCQETLLAGAEQVIFLVTILANALDNAIEAAARSVGKKLAITIRGDLMDYIFEIANTYRPVPDLEKKLQTEGCYAQPEQRRGHGIGIMRRTVRKLQGNMAYDVLPGTCRLTIELPKIILGETG
;
A
#
# COMPACT_ATOMS: atom_id res chain seq x y z
N LEU A 1 18.32 40.76 2.75
CA LEU A 1 17.93 39.83 3.83
C LEU A 1 16.46 39.38 3.73
N GLY A 2 15.47 40.25 3.52
CA GLY A 2 14.04 39.86 3.56
C GLY A 2 13.51 38.83 2.53
N LYS A 3 14.21 38.56 1.42
CA LYS A 3 13.82 37.50 0.46
C LYS A 3 14.07 36.09 0.99
N LEU A 4 15.12 35.90 1.80
CA LEU A 4 15.46 34.60 2.39
C LEU A 4 14.49 34.23 3.52
N ASP A 5 14.10 35.23 4.32
CA ASP A 5 13.14 35.06 5.42
C ASP A 5 11.71 34.80 4.90
N GLY A 6 11.34 35.42 3.78
CA GLY A 6 10.08 35.13 3.09
C GLY A 6 10.01 33.69 2.55
N LEU A 7 11.13 33.19 2.01
CA LEU A 7 11.23 31.81 1.54
C LEU A 7 11.18 30.80 2.69
N LYS A 8 11.87 31.08 3.81
CA LYS A 8 11.81 30.25 5.02
C LYS A 8 10.39 30.18 5.58
N ARG A 9 9.72 31.33 5.75
CA ARG A 9 8.32 31.36 6.21
C ARG A 9 7.36 30.61 5.29
N TYR A 10 7.59 30.65 3.98
CA TYR A 10 6.80 29.88 3.02
C TYR A 10 7.02 28.38 3.19
N LEU A 11 8.27 27.93 3.28
CA LEU A 11 8.63 26.53 3.56
C LEU A 11 8.09 26.07 4.91
N ASP A 12 8.21 26.89 5.96
CA ASP A 12 7.73 26.57 7.30
C ASP A 12 6.19 26.49 7.34
N ALA A 13 5.48 27.39 6.65
CA ALA A 13 4.03 27.33 6.52
C ALA A 13 3.57 26.13 5.67
N TYR A 14 4.33 25.78 4.63
CA TYR A 14 4.08 24.59 3.81
C TYR A 14 4.29 23.31 4.61
N ILE A 15 5.38 23.21 5.37
CA ILE A 15 5.69 22.10 6.28
C ILE A 15 4.68 22.06 7.44
N LYS A 16 4.25 23.21 7.97
CA LYS A 16 3.29 23.29 9.07
C LYS A 16 1.88 22.86 8.66
N ASN A 17 1.41 23.29 7.49
CA ASN A 17 0.16 22.79 6.90
C ASN A 17 0.24 21.29 6.57
N TYR A 18 1.43 20.77 6.27
CA TYR A 18 1.69 19.33 6.15
C TYR A 18 1.60 18.62 7.51
N SER A 19 2.17 19.22 8.54
CA SER A 19 2.27 18.65 9.88
C SER A 19 0.93 18.58 10.62
N GLU A 20 0.01 19.50 10.38
CA GLU A 20 -1.29 19.53 11.08
C GLU A 20 -2.26 18.44 10.58
N SER A 21 -1.94 17.73 9.48
CA SER A 21 -2.68 16.55 8.99
C SER A 21 -1.95 15.21 9.22
N LEU A 22 -0.85 15.23 10.00
CA LEU A 22 0.13 14.14 10.12
C LEU A 22 -0.52 12.79 10.41
N PHE A 23 -0.66 12.03 9.34
CA PHE A 23 -0.75 10.59 9.42
C PHE A 23 0.66 10.09 9.74
N ASN A 24 0.91 9.68 11.00
CA ASN A 24 2.22 9.21 11.43
C ASN A 24 2.47 7.82 10.85
N VAL A 25 3.19 7.75 9.73
CA VAL A 25 3.66 6.50 9.14
C VAL A 25 5.02 6.21 9.74
N ASP A 26 5.09 5.13 10.52
CA ASP A 26 6.35 4.57 11.01
C ASP A 26 6.25 3.05 10.94
N THR A 27 7.07 2.47 10.08
CA THR A 27 7.22 1.02 9.91
C THR A 27 8.60 0.54 10.36
N GLY A 28 9.51 1.44 10.74
CA GLY A 28 10.93 1.14 10.95
C GLY A 28 11.78 1.11 9.68
N LEU A 29 11.18 1.17 8.48
CA LEU A 29 11.88 1.18 7.20
C LEU A 29 11.54 2.46 6.42
N LYS A 30 12.51 3.38 6.30
CA LYS A 30 12.30 4.72 5.72
C LYS A 30 11.77 4.66 4.28
N GLU A 31 12.23 3.71 3.49
CA GLU A 31 11.80 3.51 2.11
C GLU A 31 10.31 3.14 2.03
N VAL A 32 9.86 2.31 2.98
CA VAL A 32 8.45 1.91 3.11
C VAL A 32 7.62 3.07 3.64
N ASP A 33 8.14 3.83 4.61
CA ASP A 33 7.46 5.00 5.18
C ASP A 33 7.20 6.07 4.12
N VAL A 34 8.22 6.41 3.32
CA VAL A 34 8.10 7.38 2.21
C VAL A 34 7.06 6.91 1.19
N LEU A 35 7.09 5.63 0.81
CA LEU A 35 6.10 5.05 -0.10
C LEU A 35 4.68 5.18 0.46
N LEU A 36 4.45 4.70 1.69
CA LEU A 36 3.15 4.70 2.34
C LEU A 36 2.62 6.12 2.48
N TYR A 37 3.46 7.05 2.93
CA TYR A 37 3.13 8.46 3.04
C TYR A 37 2.64 9.02 1.69
N ALA A 38 3.39 8.77 0.61
CA ALA A 38 3.02 9.23 -0.72
C ALA A 38 1.70 8.62 -1.22
N LYS A 39 1.49 7.31 -1.01
CA LYS A 39 0.27 6.61 -1.45
C LYS A 39 -0.96 7.01 -0.64
N ILE A 40 -0.84 7.11 0.69
CA ILE A 40 -1.91 7.56 1.58
C ILE A 40 -2.31 9.01 1.24
N SER A 41 -1.33 9.89 1.01
CA SER A 41 -1.60 11.28 0.62
C SER A 41 -2.36 11.35 -0.71
N LYS A 42 -1.94 10.57 -1.70
CA LYS A 42 -2.65 10.46 -3.00
C LYS A 42 -4.07 9.91 -2.83
N ALA A 43 -4.25 8.90 -1.98
CA ALA A 43 -5.57 8.34 -1.72
C ALA A 43 -6.52 9.38 -1.11
N LYS A 44 -6.05 10.08 -0.08
CA LYS A 44 -6.79 11.18 0.57
C LYS A 44 -7.13 12.29 -0.42
N SER A 45 -6.21 12.68 -1.31
CA SER A 45 -6.49 13.72 -2.32
C SER A 45 -7.55 13.31 -3.35
N LEU A 46 -7.84 12.01 -3.48
CA LEU A 46 -8.92 11.47 -4.31
C LEU A 46 -10.26 11.32 -3.56
N GLY A 47 -10.31 11.80 -2.31
CA GLY A 47 -11.47 11.71 -1.42
C GLY A 47 -11.72 10.30 -0.89
N ILE A 48 -10.67 9.47 -0.81
CA ILE A 48 -10.74 8.13 -0.20
C ILE A 48 -10.59 8.28 1.31
N ASP A 49 -11.48 7.63 2.07
CA ASP A 49 -11.34 7.48 3.52
C ASP A 49 -10.27 6.42 3.81
N VAL A 50 -9.16 6.85 4.43
CA VAL A 50 -7.97 6.01 4.63
C VAL A 50 -7.76 5.70 6.10
N GLN A 51 -7.73 4.41 6.42
CA GLN A 51 -7.28 3.89 7.70
C GLN A 51 -5.91 3.25 7.55
N TYR A 52 -5.00 3.49 8.48
CA TYR A 52 -3.78 2.70 8.56
C TYR A 52 -3.38 2.38 9.99
N SER A 53 -2.80 1.19 10.14
CA SER A 53 -2.27 0.66 11.39
C SER A 53 -0.98 -0.09 11.10
N CYS A 54 0.07 0.21 11.87
CA CYS A 54 1.30 -0.56 11.91
C CYS A 54 1.48 -1.05 13.34
N GLN A 55 1.45 -2.36 13.52
CA GLN A 55 1.44 -3.03 14.82
C GLN A 55 2.79 -3.68 15.14
N GLU A 56 3.69 -3.75 14.14
CA GLU A 56 5.00 -4.34 14.29
C GLU A 56 6.05 -3.57 13.46
N THR A 57 7.21 -3.34 14.06
CA THR A 57 8.36 -2.76 13.38
C THR A 57 8.95 -3.75 12.37
N LEU A 58 9.07 -3.32 11.13
CA LEU A 58 9.64 -4.10 10.03
C LEU A 58 11.17 -4.04 10.07
N LEU A 59 11.78 -5.17 9.77
CA LEU A 59 13.20 -5.29 9.53
C LEU A 59 13.39 -5.92 8.14
N ALA A 60 14.26 -5.33 7.34
CA ALA A 60 14.61 -5.86 6.04
C ALA A 60 16.04 -5.49 5.66
N GLY A 61 16.75 -6.40 4.98
CA GLY A 61 18.01 -6.10 4.34
C GLY A 61 17.85 -5.14 3.15
N ALA A 62 18.95 -4.53 2.73
CA ALA A 62 18.94 -3.47 1.71
C ALA A 62 18.41 -3.94 0.33
N GLU A 63 18.60 -5.20 -0.07
CA GLU A 63 18.00 -5.71 -1.31
C GLU A 63 16.50 -6.03 -1.11
N GLN A 64 16.17 -6.59 0.05
CA GLN A 64 14.83 -7.04 0.41
C GLN A 64 13.84 -5.87 0.53
N VAL A 65 14.29 -4.73 1.07
CA VAL A 65 13.45 -3.53 1.17
C VAL A 65 13.02 -3.02 -0.21
N ILE A 66 13.84 -3.18 -1.25
CA ILE A 66 13.49 -2.82 -2.64
C ILE A 66 12.35 -3.70 -3.15
N PHE A 67 12.39 -5.01 -2.85
CA PHE A 67 11.32 -5.93 -3.21
C PHE A 67 10.03 -5.62 -2.43
N LEU A 68 10.15 -5.31 -1.14
CA LEU A 68 9.02 -4.92 -0.31
C LEU A 68 8.33 -3.65 -0.84
N VAL A 69 9.11 -2.61 -1.14
CA VAL A 69 8.61 -1.36 -1.77
C VAL A 69 7.92 -1.67 -3.10
N THR A 70 8.49 -2.56 -3.92
CA THR A 70 7.90 -2.95 -5.20
C THR A 70 6.54 -3.63 -5.00
N ILE A 71 6.43 -4.54 -4.03
CA ILE A 71 5.17 -5.23 -3.70
C ILE A 71 4.12 -4.22 -3.24
N LEU A 72 4.44 -3.41 -2.23
CA LEU A 72 3.51 -2.46 -1.62
C LEU A 72 3.09 -1.37 -2.60
N ALA A 73 3.99 -0.87 -3.46
CA ALA A 73 3.66 0.15 -4.44
C ALA A 73 2.59 -0.34 -5.43
N ASN A 74 2.76 -1.57 -5.94
CA ASN A 74 1.79 -2.19 -6.85
C ASN A 74 0.47 -2.49 -6.15
N ALA A 75 0.51 -3.03 -4.93
CA ALA A 75 -0.70 -3.32 -4.17
C ALA A 75 -1.53 -2.05 -3.88
N LEU A 76 -0.86 -0.99 -3.41
CA LEU A 76 -1.50 0.27 -3.06
C LEU A 76 -2.00 1.03 -4.29
N ASP A 77 -1.26 1.05 -5.40
CA ASP A 77 -1.76 1.68 -6.63
C ASP A 77 -3.05 1.02 -7.11
N ASN A 78 -3.11 -0.31 -7.11
CA ASN A 78 -4.30 -1.04 -7.50
C ASN A 78 -5.48 -0.77 -6.56
N ALA A 79 -5.23 -0.78 -5.25
CA ALA A 79 -6.24 -0.52 -4.23
C ALA A 79 -6.82 0.91 -4.34
N ILE A 80 -5.94 1.90 -4.55
CA ILE A 80 -6.31 3.31 -4.73
C ILE A 80 -7.11 3.51 -6.02
N GLU A 81 -6.68 2.90 -7.13
CA GLU A 81 -7.40 2.99 -8.41
C GLU A 81 -8.81 2.41 -8.31
N ALA A 82 -8.95 1.24 -7.69
CA ALA A 82 -10.24 0.58 -7.49
C ALA A 82 -11.16 1.40 -6.57
N ALA A 83 -10.65 1.86 -5.42
CA ALA A 83 -11.41 2.68 -4.47
C ALA A 83 -11.80 4.03 -5.05
N ALA A 84 -10.95 4.66 -5.87
CA ALA A 84 -11.26 5.95 -6.48
C ALA A 84 -12.50 5.91 -7.38
N ARG A 85 -12.83 4.74 -7.96
CA ARG A 85 -13.98 4.49 -8.84
C ARG A 85 -15.21 3.92 -8.12
N SER A 86 -15.10 3.61 -6.82
CA SER A 86 -16.19 3.01 -6.05
C SER A 86 -17.11 4.06 -5.43
N VAL A 87 -18.31 3.62 -5.02
CA VAL A 87 -19.12 4.34 -4.03
C VAL A 87 -18.52 4.06 -2.65
N GLY A 88 -18.62 5.02 -1.72
CA GLY A 88 -18.13 4.85 -0.35
C GLY A 88 -16.62 4.57 -0.26
N LYS A 89 -15.82 5.34 -1.02
CA LYS A 89 -14.38 5.15 -1.22
C LYS A 89 -13.63 4.94 0.09
N LYS A 90 -13.16 3.72 0.34
CA LYS A 90 -12.38 3.34 1.53
C LYS A 90 -11.12 2.59 1.16
N LEU A 91 -10.08 2.82 1.95
CA LEU A 91 -8.82 2.09 1.92
C LEU A 91 -8.37 1.84 3.36
N ALA A 92 -8.05 0.60 3.70
CA ALA A 92 -7.44 0.24 4.96
C ALA A 92 -6.11 -0.48 4.70
N ILE A 93 -5.06 -0.08 5.41
CA ILE A 93 -3.73 -0.68 5.32
C ILE A 93 -3.34 -1.12 6.73
N THR A 94 -3.17 -2.42 6.95
CA THR A 94 -2.72 -2.97 8.23
C THR A 94 -1.41 -3.70 8.03
N ILE A 95 -0.42 -3.37 8.85
CA ILE A 95 0.86 -4.05 8.93
C ILE A 95 0.94 -4.67 10.32
N ARG A 96 1.10 -5.98 10.36
CA ARG A 96 1.25 -6.77 11.58
C ARG A 96 2.24 -7.90 11.32
N GLY A 97 2.48 -8.74 12.29
CA GLY A 97 3.17 -10.00 12.04
C GLY A 97 2.95 -10.97 13.18
N ASP A 98 3.44 -12.18 12.96
CA ASP A 98 3.45 -13.26 13.94
C ASP A 98 4.89 -13.72 14.19
N LEU A 99 5.10 -14.95 14.67
CA LEU A 99 6.45 -15.44 14.94
C LEU A 99 7.30 -15.62 13.66
N MET A 100 6.67 -15.92 12.52
CA MET A 100 7.35 -16.34 11.29
C MET A 100 7.31 -15.28 10.20
N ASP A 101 6.18 -14.58 10.08
CA ASP A 101 5.87 -13.76 8.92
C ASP A 101 5.51 -12.31 9.30
N TYR A 102 5.92 -11.37 8.43
CA TYR A 102 5.29 -10.07 8.35
C TYR A 102 4.05 -10.17 7.46
N ILE A 103 2.95 -9.59 7.91
CA ILE A 103 1.63 -9.69 7.29
C ILE A 103 1.11 -8.30 6.94
N PHE A 104 0.88 -8.10 5.65
CA PHE A 104 0.39 -6.86 5.07
C PHE A 104 -1.02 -7.07 4.55
N GLU A 105 -1.99 -6.35 5.10
CA GLU A 105 -3.39 -6.41 4.71
C GLU A 105 -3.81 -5.08 4.09
N ILE A 106 -4.23 -5.12 2.83
CA ILE A 106 -4.69 -3.96 2.08
C ILE A 106 -6.13 -4.24 1.67
N ALA A 107 -7.07 -3.55 2.31
CA ALA A 107 -8.48 -3.65 2.01
C ALA A 107 -8.98 -2.38 1.33
N ASN A 108 -9.78 -2.51 0.28
CA ASN A 108 -10.32 -1.37 -0.44
C ASN A 108 -11.72 -1.65 -0.97
N THR A 109 -12.52 -0.61 -1.11
CA THR A 109 -13.77 -0.70 -1.85
C THR A 109 -13.49 -0.75 -3.35
N TYR A 110 -14.39 -1.35 -4.10
CA TYR A 110 -14.36 -1.34 -5.57
C TYR A 110 -15.77 -1.19 -6.12
N ARG A 111 -15.91 -0.84 -7.40
CA ARG A 111 -17.22 -0.79 -8.06
C ARG A 111 -17.65 -2.22 -8.43
N PRO A 112 -18.69 -2.80 -7.80
CA PRO A 112 -19.19 -4.10 -8.23
C PRO A 112 -19.79 -3.96 -9.63
N VAL A 113 -19.32 -4.78 -10.56
CA VAL A 113 -19.95 -4.96 -11.88
C VAL A 113 -20.20 -6.46 -12.08
N PRO A 114 -21.21 -6.85 -12.86
CA PRO A 114 -21.49 -8.26 -13.15
C PRO A 114 -20.22 -8.99 -13.62
N ASP A 115 -20.01 -10.22 -13.13
CA ASP A 115 -18.86 -11.09 -13.40
C ASP A 115 -17.48 -10.61 -12.91
N LEU A 116 -17.36 -9.37 -12.39
CA LEU A 116 -16.09 -8.91 -11.82
C LEU A 116 -15.72 -9.73 -10.60
N GLU A 117 -16.66 -10.04 -9.70
CA GLU A 117 -16.40 -10.86 -8.50
C GLU A 117 -15.78 -12.21 -8.82
N LYS A 118 -16.34 -12.93 -9.80
CA LYS A 118 -15.81 -14.22 -10.26
C LYS A 118 -14.40 -14.06 -10.85
N LYS A 119 -14.17 -13.02 -11.66
CA LYS A 119 -12.84 -12.71 -12.21
C LYS A 119 -11.84 -12.32 -11.12
N LEU A 120 -12.26 -11.55 -10.12
CA LEU A 120 -11.40 -11.14 -9.00
C LEU A 120 -11.02 -12.33 -8.12
N GLN A 121 -11.90 -13.31 -7.97
CA GLN A 121 -11.61 -14.55 -7.26
C GLN A 121 -10.59 -15.43 -8.01
N THR A 122 -10.65 -15.49 -9.34
CA THR A 122 -9.74 -16.32 -10.15
C THR A 122 -8.42 -15.63 -10.49
N GLU A 123 -8.43 -14.31 -10.71
CA GLU A 123 -7.30 -13.53 -11.21
C GLU A 123 -6.72 -12.55 -10.16
N GLY A 124 -7.36 -12.44 -9.00
CA GLY A 124 -7.05 -11.49 -7.93
C GLY A 124 -7.83 -10.18 -8.07
N CYS A 125 -7.99 -9.44 -6.97
CA CYS A 125 -8.88 -8.26 -6.82
C CYS A 125 -8.76 -7.09 -7.80
N TYR A 126 -7.80 -7.13 -8.72
CA TYR A 126 -7.48 -6.01 -9.60
C TYR A 126 -7.55 -6.36 -11.09
N ALA A 127 -8.10 -7.54 -11.42
CA ALA A 127 -8.36 -7.93 -12.81
C ALA A 127 -9.57 -7.16 -13.38
N GLN A 128 -9.33 -6.05 -14.07
CA GLN A 128 -10.37 -5.35 -14.84
C GLN A 128 -10.32 -5.74 -16.33
N PRO A 129 -11.47 -5.86 -17.04
CA PRO A 129 -11.51 -6.42 -18.40
C PRO A 129 -11.04 -5.47 -19.52
N GLU A 130 -11.05 -4.14 -19.33
CA GLU A 130 -11.01 -3.22 -20.49
C GLU A 130 -9.89 -2.18 -20.53
N GLN A 131 -9.02 -2.05 -19.53
CA GLN A 131 -7.94 -1.06 -19.59
C GLN A 131 -6.59 -1.63 -19.13
N ARG A 132 -5.67 -1.67 -20.09
CA ARG A 132 -4.21 -1.76 -20.00
C ARG A 132 -3.62 -2.26 -18.66
N ARG A 133 -2.97 -3.42 -18.78
CA ARG A 133 -1.80 -3.92 -18.01
C ARG A 133 -2.11 -4.58 -16.66
N GLY A 134 -2.38 -5.88 -16.72
CA GLY A 134 -2.07 -6.85 -15.64
C GLY A 134 -0.56 -6.99 -15.30
N HIS A 135 0.26 -5.97 -15.56
CA HIS A 135 1.69 -5.99 -15.21
C HIS A 135 1.90 -5.85 -13.71
N GLY A 136 1.13 -5.00 -13.02
CA GLY A 136 1.33 -4.74 -11.58
C GLY A 136 1.10 -5.97 -10.71
N ILE A 137 -0.01 -6.69 -10.93
CA ILE A 137 -0.28 -7.97 -10.24
C ILE A 137 0.78 -9.01 -10.59
N GLY A 138 1.16 -9.11 -11.87
CA GLY A 138 2.19 -10.06 -12.31
C GLY A 138 3.55 -9.78 -11.68
N ILE A 139 3.97 -8.51 -11.58
CA ILE A 139 5.19 -8.07 -10.91
C ILE A 139 5.09 -8.41 -9.42
N MET A 140 4.04 -7.96 -8.75
CA MET A 140 3.81 -8.22 -7.33
C MET A 140 3.87 -9.72 -7.00
N ARG A 141 3.13 -10.56 -7.74
CA ARG A 141 3.12 -12.02 -7.52
C ARG A 141 4.48 -12.66 -7.76
N ARG A 142 5.25 -12.20 -8.76
CA ARG A 142 6.63 -12.68 -8.96
C ARG A 142 7.55 -12.25 -7.82
N THR A 143 7.43 -11.01 -7.35
CA THR A 143 8.26 -10.47 -6.27
C THR A 143 7.94 -11.14 -4.93
N VAL A 144 6.66 -11.35 -4.60
CA VAL A 144 6.24 -12.12 -3.41
C VAL A 144 6.83 -13.52 -3.43
N ARG A 145 6.74 -14.24 -4.56
CA ARG A 145 7.38 -15.56 -4.70
C ARG A 145 8.91 -15.51 -4.60
N LYS A 146 9.56 -14.46 -5.08
CA LYS A 146 11.01 -14.27 -4.93
C LYS A 146 11.41 -14.17 -3.46
N LEU A 147 10.56 -13.55 -2.64
CA LEU A 147 10.71 -13.47 -1.19
C LEU A 147 10.15 -14.71 -0.46
N GLN A 148 9.84 -15.79 -1.18
CA GLN A 148 9.24 -17.02 -0.63
C GLN A 148 7.94 -16.79 0.16
N GLY A 149 7.27 -15.67 -0.10
CA GLY A 149 6.03 -15.31 0.57
C GLY A 149 4.80 -15.86 -0.13
N ASN A 150 3.67 -15.59 0.50
CA ASN A 150 2.35 -15.93 0.00
C ASN A 150 1.49 -14.68 -0.18
N MET A 151 0.49 -14.77 -1.04
CA MET A 151 -0.53 -13.73 -1.15
C MET A 151 -1.90 -14.33 -1.43
N ALA A 152 -2.92 -13.79 -0.77
CA ALA A 152 -4.30 -14.22 -0.87
C ALA A 152 -5.23 -13.03 -1.09
N TYR A 153 -6.36 -13.29 -1.74
CA TYR A 153 -7.42 -12.31 -1.94
C TYR A 153 -8.70 -12.83 -1.31
N ASP A 154 -9.38 -11.95 -0.60
CA ASP A 154 -10.74 -12.16 -0.11
C ASP A 154 -11.64 -11.08 -0.73
N VAL A 155 -12.63 -11.52 -1.51
CA VAL A 155 -13.48 -10.65 -2.32
C VAL A 155 -14.92 -10.81 -1.85
N LEU A 156 -15.46 -9.73 -1.30
CA LEU A 156 -16.87 -9.59 -0.96
C LEU A 156 -17.51 -8.54 -1.87
N PRO A 157 -18.84 -8.55 -2.05
CA PRO A 157 -19.51 -7.55 -2.87
C PRO A 157 -19.12 -6.11 -2.50
N GLY A 158 -18.41 -5.44 -3.40
CA GLY A 158 -17.95 -4.06 -3.25
C GLY A 158 -16.71 -3.85 -2.36
N THR A 159 -16.14 -4.91 -1.76
CA THR A 159 -14.92 -4.84 -0.95
C THR A 159 -13.92 -5.94 -1.31
N CYS A 160 -12.67 -5.58 -1.50
CA CYS A 160 -11.56 -6.51 -1.64
C CYS A 160 -10.62 -6.37 -0.44
N ARG A 161 -10.04 -7.49 0.00
CA ARG A 161 -8.85 -7.53 0.85
C ARG A 161 -7.76 -8.37 0.19
N LEU A 162 -6.57 -7.77 0.05
CA LEU A 162 -5.33 -8.47 -0.26
C LEU A 162 -4.56 -8.70 1.04
N THR A 163 -4.15 -9.93 1.28
CA THR A 163 -3.22 -10.30 2.34
C THR A 163 -1.92 -10.79 1.72
N ILE A 164 -0.79 -10.24 2.16
CA ILE A 164 0.55 -10.67 1.76
C ILE A 164 1.31 -11.09 3.01
N GLU A 165 1.88 -12.29 2.98
CA GLU A 165 2.65 -12.88 4.07
C GLU A 165 4.10 -13.05 3.58
N LEU A 166 5.05 -12.43 4.27
CA LEU A 166 6.46 -12.48 3.92
C LEU A 166 7.29 -13.02 5.10
N PRO A 167 8.05 -14.10 4.92
CA PRO A 167 8.89 -14.66 5.96
C PRO A 167 9.92 -13.67 6.48
N LYS A 168 9.93 -13.45 7.80
CA LYS A 168 10.88 -12.55 8.47
C LYS A 168 12.32 -12.96 8.23
N ILE A 169 12.58 -14.27 8.19
CA ILE A 169 13.91 -14.83 7.93
C ILE A 169 14.43 -14.52 6.52
N ILE A 170 13.53 -14.34 5.55
CA ILE A 170 13.91 -14.00 4.17
C ILE A 170 14.06 -12.49 4.00
N LEU A 171 13.27 -11.70 4.75
CA LEU A 171 13.33 -10.24 4.71
C LEU A 171 14.53 -9.68 5.48
N GLY A 172 14.83 -10.21 6.66
CA GLY A 172 15.91 -9.73 7.52
C GLY A 172 17.31 -9.93 6.90
N GLU A 173 18.30 -9.21 7.42
CA GLU A 173 19.69 -9.50 7.14
C GLU A 173 20.03 -10.84 7.81
N THR A 174 20.33 -11.87 7.00
CA THR A 174 21.26 -12.91 7.47
C THR A 174 22.57 -12.17 7.73
N GLY A 175 22.93 -12.05 9.01
CA GLY A 175 24.12 -11.33 9.46
C GLY A 175 25.43 -11.80 8.84
#